data_AF-A0A9P5NQX3-F1
#
_entry.id   AF-A0A9P5NQX3-F1
#
_cell.length_a   1.000
_cell.length_b   1.000
_cell.length_c   1.000
_cell.angle_alpha   90.00
_cell.angle_beta   90.00
_cell.angle_gamma   90.00
#
_symmetry.space_group_name_H-M   'P 1'
#
loop_
_entity.id
_entity.type
_entity.pdbx_description
1 polymer ?
#
loop_
_entity_poly.entity_id
_entity_poly.type
_entity_poly.pdbx_seq_one_letter_code
_entity_poly.pdbx_strand_id
1 'polypeptide(L)'
;MLSLFPPPQPPSLPDFSTILITGPYHQSAPVHLALSSNTINPTGSTVIFAPSKETLKEGLQQLNDCWLTAHSGQGAITEITSKATVL
;
A
#
# COMPACT_ATOMS: atom_id res chain seq x y z
N MET A 1 8.29 9.96 -9.65
CA MET A 1 7.13 10.06 -8.73
C MET A 1 5.99 9.24 -9.31
N LEU A 2 5.79 8.01 -8.81
CA LEU A 2 4.63 7.19 -9.13
C LEU A 2 3.83 7.05 -7.83
N SER A 3 2.85 7.94 -7.67
CA SER A 3 1.84 7.81 -6.64
C SER A 3 0.85 6.77 -7.18
N LEU A 4 0.82 5.58 -6.58
CA LEU A 4 -0.01 4.46 -7.04
C LEU A 4 -1.49 4.62 -6.64
N PHE A 5 -1.86 5.82 -6.21
CA PHE A 5 -3.22 6.19 -5.88
C PHE A 5 -4.06 6.42 -7.14
N PRO A 6 -5.34 6.02 -7.14
CA PRO A 6 -6.26 6.36 -8.23
C PRO A 6 -6.38 7.89 -8.36
N PRO A 7 -6.51 8.42 -9.59
CA PRO A 7 -6.55 9.86 -9.83
C PRO A 7 -7.74 10.54 -9.10
N PRO A 8 -7.58 11.81 -8.65
CA PRO A 8 -6.45 12.72 -8.89
C PRO A 8 -5.22 12.36 -8.04
N GLN A 9 -4.03 12.41 -8.66
CA GLN A 9 -2.76 12.07 -8.00
C GLN A 9 -2.59 12.91 -6.73
N PRO A 10 -2.49 12.29 -5.54
CA PRO A 10 -2.23 13.02 -4.32
C PRO A 10 -0.83 13.66 -4.35
N PRO A 11 -0.61 14.73 -3.56
CA PRO A 11 0.69 15.37 -3.45
C PRO A 11 1.77 14.36 -3.09
N SER A 12 3.01 14.65 -3.49
CA SER A 12 4.17 13.85 -3.17
C SER A 12 4.23 13.57 -1.67
N LEU A 13 4.28 12.29 -1.32
CA LEU A 13 4.43 11.87 0.06
C LEU A 13 5.71 12.48 0.65
N PRO A 14 5.68 13.00 1.89
CA PRO A 14 6.87 13.49 2.56
C PRO A 14 7.84 12.34 2.83
N ASP A 15 9.12 12.64 3.05
CA ASP A 15 10.06 11.63 3.53
C ASP A 15 9.66 11.20 4.95
N PHE A 16 9.20 9.96 5.10
CA PHE A 16 8.85 9.37 6.38
C PHE A 16 9.53 8.00 6.55
N SER A 17 10.01 7.72 7.76
CA SER A 17 10.50 6.38 8.14
C SER A 17 9.40 5.54 8.81
N THR A 18 8.37 6.18 9.35
CA THR A 18 7.25 5.53 10.02
C THR A 18 6.02 6.41 9.88
N ILE A 19 4.87 5.80 9.58
CA ILE A 19 3.59 6.48 9.48
C ILE A 19 2.55 5.68 10.27
N LEU A 20 1.82 6.37 11.15
CA LEU A 20 0.70 5.79 11.88
C LEU A 20 -0.59 6.24 11.19
N ILE A 21 -1.36 5.27 10.69
CA ILE A 21 -2.65 5.52 10.03
C ILE A 21 -3.75 5.12 11.01
N THR A 22 -4.42 6.11 11.61
CA THR A 22 -5.56 5.90 12.50
C THR A 22 -6.77 6.64 11.99
N GLY A 23 -7.87 5.93 11.70
CA GLY A 23 -9.12 6.54 11.28
C GLY A 23 -9.96 5.63 10.37
N PRO A 24 -11.13 6.10 9.91
CA PRO A 24 -11.97 5.39 8.95
C PRO A 24 -11.38 5.48 7.54
N TYR A 25 -10.13 5.04 7.38
CA TYR A 25 -9.45 4.98 6.11
C TYR A 25 -9.83 3.70 5.36
N HIS A 26 -9.79 3.78 4.04
CA HIS A 26 -9.97 2.61 3.19
C HIS A 26 -8.89 1.56 3.51
N GLN A 27 -9.26 0.29 3.65
CA GLN A 27 -8.30 -0.74 4.08
C GLN A 27 -7.21 -1.02 3.04
N SER A 28 -7.37 -0.59 1.78
CA SER A 28 -6.30 -0.60 0.77
C SER A 28 -5.31 0.57 0.89
N ALA A 29 -5.65 1.65 1.60
CA ALA A 29 -4.78 2.81 1.79
C ALA A 29 -3.37 2.47 2.32
N PRO A 30 -3.20 1.63 3.38
CA PRO A 30 -1.87 1.22 3.83
C PRO A 30 -1.08 0.44 2.77
N VAL A 31 -1.75 -0.33 1.92
CA VAL A 31 -1.11 -1.07 0.82
C VAL A 31 -0.60 -0.08 -0.24
N HIS A 32 -1.44 0.87 -0.67
CA HIS A 32 -1.04 1.92 -1.62
C HIS A 32 0.12 2.78 -1.11
N LEU A 33 0.12 3.10 0.19
CA LEU A 33 1.21 3.82 0.85
C LEU A 33 2.51 3.00 0.87
N ALA A 34 2.43 1.71 1.22
CA ALA A 34 3.58 0.82 1.23
C ALA A 34 4.21 0.69 -0.18
N LEU A 35 3.38 0.53 -1.21
CA LEU A 35 3.84 0.47 -2.59
C LEU A 35 4.48 1.78 -3.03
N SER A 36 3.87 2.92 -2.69
CA SER A 36 4.41 4.24 -3.01
C SER A 36 5.75 4.51 -2.30
N SER A 37 5.86 4.12 -1.02
CA SER A 37 7.09 4.22 -0.23
C SER A 37 8.22 3.36 -0.81
N ASN A 38 7.94 2.08 -1.11
CA ASN A 38 8.91 1.16 -1.72
C ASN A 38 9.33 1.57 -3.15
N THR A 39 8.48 2.34 -3.85
CA THR A 39 8.83 2.92 -5.17
C THR A 39 9.80 4.10 -5.03
N ILE A 40 9.66 4.90 -3.97
CA ILE A 40 10.55 6.03 -3.67
C ILE A 40 11.90 5.53 -3.13
N ASN A 41 11.87 4.48 -2.28
CA ASN A 41 13.06 3.90 -1.67
C ASN A 41 13.14 2.38 -1.98
N PRO A 42 13.75 1.99 -3.12
CA PRO A 42 13.76 0.60 -3.58
C PRO A 42 14.59 -0.35 -2.73
N THR A 43 15.46 0.17 -1.84
CA THR A 43 16.23 -0.62 -0.86
C THR A 43 15.52 -0.74 0.49
N GLY A 44 14.40 -0.03 0.68
CA GLY A 44 13.57 -0.10 1.88
C GLY A 44 12.66 -1.31 1.92
N SER A 45 12.29 -1.72 3.13
CA SER A 45 11.23 -2.69 3.41
C SER A 45 10.16 -2.01 4.25
N THR A 46 8.90 -2.17 3.88
CA THR A 46 7.77 -1.56 4.60
C THR A 46 7.08 -2.62 5.45
N VAL A 47 6.78 -2.28 6.70
CA VAL A 47 6.03 -3.14 7.62
C VAL A 47 4.66 -2.51 7.89
N ILE A 48 3.60 -3.26 7.61
CA ILE A 48 2.22 -2.87 7.90
C ILE A 48 1.80 -3.60 9.17
N PHE A 49 1.53 -2.84 10.23
CA PHE A 49 0.94 -3.38 11.45
C PHE A 49 -0.58 -3.35 11.35
N ALA A 50 -1.20 -4.52 11.33
CA ALA A 50 -2.65 -4.64 11.33
C ALA A 50 -3.14 -5.22 12.68
N PRO A 51 -4.28 -4.77 13.21
CA PRO A 51 -4.83 -5.34 14.45
C PRO A 51 -5.22 -6.82 14.28
N SER A 52 -5.54 -7.24 13.05
CA SER A 52 -5.66 -8.65 12.66
C SER A 52 -5.38 -8.80 11.16
N LYS A 53 -4.59 -9.82 10.80
CA LYS A 53 -4.33 -10.18 9.39
C LYS A 53 -5.60 -10.63 8.67
N GLU A 54 -6.49 -11.31 9.38
CA GLU A 54 -7.74 -11.82 8.82
C GLU A 54 -8.67 -10.66 8.48
N THR A 55 -8.85 -9.72 9.41
CA THR A 55 -9.69 -8.53 9.18
C THR A 55 -9.15 -7.64 8.07
N LEU A 56 -7.82 -7.50 7.95
CA LEU A 56 -7.21 -6.78 6.83
C LEU A 56 -7.49 -7.50 5.50
N LYS A 57 -7.32 -8.82 5.46
CA LYS A 57 -7.54 -9.62 4.25
C LYS A 57 -9.00 -9.57 3.81
N GLU A 58 -9.94 -9.81 4.71
CA GLU A 58 -11.38 -9.72 4.43
C GLU A 58 -11.74 -8.32 3.95
N GLY A 59 -11.18 -7.30 4.60
CA GLY A 59 -11.34 -5.92 4.21
C GLY A 59 -10.87 -5.58 2.79
N LEU A 60 -9.67 -6.02 2.44
CA LEU A 60 -9.13 -5.88 1.09
C LEU A 60 -9.96 -6.63 0.04
N GLN A 61 -10.48 -7.81 0.40
CA GLN A 61 -11.35 -8.60 -0.48
C GLN A 61 -12.73 -7.96 -0.66
N GLN A 62 -13.33 -7.42 0.41
CA GLN A 62 -14.64 -6.77 0.37
C GLN A 62 -14.63 -5.45 -0.39
N LEU A 63 -13.58 -4.64 -0.21
CA LEU A 63 -13.47 -3.33 -0.85
C LEU A 63 -13.03 -3.43 -2.32
N ASN A 64 -12.49 -4.59 -2.74
CA ASN A 64 -12.16 -4.95 -4.11
C ASN A 64 -11.60 -3.78 -4.93
N ASP A 65 -10.46 -3.27 -4.46
CA ASP A 65 -9.81 -2.11 -5.05
C ASP A 65 -9.45 -2.40 -6.53
N CYS A 66 -10.15 -1.73 -7.45
CA CYS A 66 -9.98 -1.95 -8.88
C CYS A 66 -8.55 -1.69 -9.35
N TRP A 67 -7.82 -0.79 -8.67
CA TRP A 67 -6.44 -0.48 -9.03
C TRP A 67 -5.52 -1.65 -8.67
N LEU A 68 -5.65 -2.19 -7.45
CA LEU A 68 -4.87 -3.36 -7.02
C LEU A 68 -5.21 -4.59 -7.89
N THR A 69 -6.48 -4.80 -8.21
CA THR A 69 -6.90 -5.90 -9.09
C THR A 69 -6.31 -5.76 -10.49
N ALA A 70 -6.28 -4.55 -11.06
CA ALA A 70 -5.73 -4.30 -12.40
C ALA A 70 -4.19 -4.34 -12.46
N HIS A 71 -3.49 -4.01 -11.36
CA HIS A 71 -2.04 -3.85 -11.35
C HIS A 71 -1.29 -4.96 -10.58
N SER A 72 -1.99 -5.83 -9.83
CA SER A 72 -1.38 -6.93 -9.07
C SER A 72 -0.63 -7.96 -9.94
N GLY A 73 -1.04 -8.11 -11.20
CA GLY A 73 -0.40 -9.01 -12.18
C GLY A 73 0.82 -8.42 -12.88
N GLN A 74 1.14 -7.13 -12.66
CA GLN A 74 2.31 -6.50 -13.26
C GLN A 74 3.54 -6.81 -12.41
N GLY A 75 4.56 -7.46 -13.01
CA GLY A 75 5.75 -7.90 -12.28
C GLY A 75 6.46 -6.78 -11.49
N ALA A 76 6.45 -5.55 -12.00
CA ALA A 76 6.98 -4.39 -11.28
C ALA A 76 6.26 -4.13 -9.96
N ILE A 77 4.92 -4.21 -9.95
CA ILE A 77 4.11 -4.03 -8.74
C ILE A 77 4.27 -5.23 -7.81
N THR A 78 4.33 -6.45 -8.35
CA THR A 78 4.61 -7.66 -7.54
C THR A 78 5.95 -7.57 -6.82
N GLU A 79 7.01 -7.09 -7.48
CA GLU A 79 8.32 -6.89 -6.87
C GLU A 79 8.27 -5.87 -5.72
N ILE A 80 7.60 -4.73 -5.94
CA ILE A 80 7.42 -3.68 -4.93
C ILE A 80 6.58 -4.19 -3.75
N THR A 81 5.56 -5.01 -4.03
CA THR A 81 4.70 -5.63 -3.01
C THR A 81 5.45 -6.68 -2.18
N SER A 82 6.39 -7.42 -2.78
CA SER A 82 7.17 -8.43 -2.07
C SER A 82 8.02 -7.87 -0.92
N LYS A 83 8.31 -6.56 -0.97
CA LYS A 83 9.03 -5.80 0.06
C LYS A 83 8.11 -5.24 1.15
N ALA A 84 6.81 -5.52 1.11
CA ALA A 84 5.86 -5.17 2.15
C ALA A 84 5.52 -6.39 3.01
N THR A 85 5.76 -6.31 4.31
CA THR A 85 5.43 -7.37 5.27
C THR A 85 4.25 -6.93 6.13
N VAL A 86 3.22 -7.77 6.23
CA VAL A 86 2.09 -7.54 7.16
C VAL A 86 2.33 -8.32 8.44
N LEU A 87 2.40 -7.61 9.56
CA LEU A 87 2.51 -8.17 10.91
C LEU A 87 1.16 -8.09 11.63
#